data_AF-F3GPX9-F1
#
_entry.id   AF-F3GPX9-F1
#
_cell.length_a   1.000
_cell.length_b   1.000
_cell.length_c   1.000
_cell.angle_alpha   90.00
_cell.angle_beta   90.00
_cell.angle_gamma   90.00
#
_symmetry.space_group_name_H-M   'P 1'
#
loop_
_entity.id
_entity.type
_entity.pdbx_description
1 polymer ?
#
loop_
_entity_poly.entity_id
_entity_poly.type
_entity_poly.pdbx_seq_one_letter_code
_entity_poly.pdbx_strand_id
1 'polypeptide(L)' 'GVSHFKAEKLTGINRTVIRRIVQKYSLDYPSSSRAK' A
#
# COMPACT_ATOMS: atom_id res chain seq x y z
N GLY A 1 -6.94 8.18 -0.45
CA GLY A 1 -6.36 6.83 -0.26
C GLY A 1 -5.05 6.89 0.49
N VAL A 2 -4.77 5.90 1.35
CA VAL A 2 -3.49 5.79 2.06
C VAL A 2 -2.44 5.26 1.08
N SER A 3 -1.38 6.04 0.85
CA SER A 3 -0.27 5.59 0.00
C SER A 3 0.55 4.52 0.72
N HIS A 4 1.14 3.59 -0.03
CA HIS A 4 2.03 2.57 0.53
C HIS A 4 3.21 3.16 1.32
N PHE A 5 3.66 4.36 0.96
CA PHE A 5 4.70 5.10 1.68
C PHE A 5 4.21 5.58 3.06
N LYS A 6 2.98 6.10 3.13
CA LYS A 6 2.39 6.50 4.42
C LYS A 6 2.17 5.28 5.32
N ALA A 7 1.73 4.17 4.75
CA ALA A 7 1.57 2.93 5.51
C ALA A 7 2.90 2.39 6.04
N GLU A 8 3.97 2.43 5.23
CA GLU A 8 5.33 2.06 5.68
C GLU A 8 5.80 2.91 6.86
N LYS A 9 5.55 4.22 6.86
CA LYS A 9 5.89 5.10 7.99
C LYS A 9 5.08 4.84 9.25
N LEU A 10 3.82 4.41 9.12
CA LEU A 10 2.93 4.17 10.26
C LEU A 10 3.14 2.78 10.88
N THR A 11 3.39 1.76 10.07
CA THR A 11 3.50 0.37 10.54
C THR A 11 4.93 -0.12 10.68
N GLY A 12 5.90 0.59 10.10
CA GLY A 12 7.29 0.14 9.99
C GLY A 12 7.49 -1.00 8.99
N ILE A 13 6.44 -1.42 8.29
CA ILE A 13 6.49 -2.51 7.32
C ILE A 13 6.90 -1.94 5.96
N ASN A 14 7.92 -2.53 5.33
CA ASN A 14 8.39 -2.13 4.02
C ASN A 14 7.24 -2.06 2.99
N ARG A 15 7.15 -0.97 2.21
CA ARG A 15 6.10 -0.76 1.19
C ARG A 15 5.94 -1.93 0.21
N THR A 16 7.00 -2.66 -0.07
CA THR A 16 7.01 -3.79 -1.01
C THR A 16 6.24 -4.98 -0.42
N VAL A 17 6.39 -5.20 0.89
CA VAL A 17 5.62 -6.21 1.63
C VAL A 17 4.15 -5.81 1.66
N ILE A 18 3.85 -4.54 1.93
CA ILE A 18 2.49 -4.01 1.89
C ILE A 18 1.87 -4.24 0.50
N ARG A 19 2.61 -3.97 -0.59
CA ARG A 19 2.16 -4.24 -1.96
C ARG A 19 1.87 -5.73 -2.19
N ARG A 20 2.74 -6.63 -1.75
CA ARG A 20 2.52 -8.08 -1.87
C ARG A 20 1.27 -8.54 -1.12
N ILE A 21 1.05 -8.03 0.09
CA ILE A 21 -0.13 -8.37 0.90
C ILE A 21 -1.40 -7.90 0.19
N VAL A 22 -1.43 -6.64 -0.26
CA VAL A 22 -2.57 -6.08 -1.00
C VAL A 22 -2.89 -6.90 -2.25
N GLN A 23 -1.87 -7.27 -3.04
CA GLN A 23 -2.05 -8.09 -4.23
C GLN A 23 -2.51 -9.52 -3.89
N LYS A 24 -1.91 -10.15 -2.88
CA LYS A 24 -2.21 -11.54 -2.49
C LYS A 24 -3.64 -11.71 -2.00
N TYR A 25 -4.13 -10.72 -1.24
CA TYR A 25 -5.45 -10.78 -0.61
C TYR A 25 -6.50 -9.95 -1.37
N SER A 26 -6.16 -9.43 -2.56
CA SER A 26 -7.03 -8.57 -3.37
C SER A 26 -7.74 -7.50 -2.52
N LEU A 27 -7.01 -6.92 -1.57
CA LEU A 27 -7.57 -5.92 -0.66
C LEU A 27 -7.87 -4.68 -1.48
N ASP A 28 -9.04 -4.09 -1.27
CA ASP A 28 -9.38 -2.77 -1.79
C ASP A 28 -8.55 -1.72 -1.04
N TYR A 29 -7.29 -1.65 -1.45
CA TYR A 29 -6.31 -0.75 -0.88
C TYR A 29 -6.34 0.50 -1.74
N PRO A 30 -6.67 1.66 -1.18
CA PRO A 30 -6.76 2.89 -1.93
C PRO A 30 -5.35 3.42 -2.19
N SER A 31 -4.62 2.69 -3.03
CA SER A 31 -3.38 3.14 -3.62
C SER A 31 -3.75 4.34 -4.48
N SER A 32 -3.08 5.46 -4.25
CA SER A 32 -3.14 6.55 -5.21
C SER A 32 -2.49 6.01 -6.48
N SER A 33 -3.28 5.35 -7.35
CA SER A 33 -2.96 5.27 -8.77
C SER A 33 -2.58 6.69 -9.10
N ARG A 34 -1.34 6.89 -9.52
CA ARG A 34 -0.82 8.17 -9.97
C ARG A 34 -1.85 8.71 -10.96
N ALA A 35 -2.76 9.54 -10.46
CA ALA A 35 -3.81 10.13 -11.25
C ALA A 35 -3.06 10.96 -12.29
N LYS A 36 -3.34 10.67 -13.56
CA LYS A 36 -2.71 11.31 -14.72
C LYS A 36 -2.64 12.81 -14.56
#